data_AF-A0A3M0YQZ1-F1
#
_entry.id   AF-A0A3M0YQZ1-F1
#
_cell.length_a   1.000
_cell.length_b   1.000
_cell.length_c   1.000
_cell.angle_alpha   90.00
_cell.angle_beta   90.00
_cell.angle_gamma   90.00
#
_symmetry.space_group_name_H-M   'P 1'
#
loop_
_entity.id
_entity.type
_entity.pdbx_description
1 polymer ?
#
loop_
_entity_poly.entity_id
_entity_poly.type
_entity_poly.pdbx_seq_one_letter_code
_entity_poly.pdbx_strand_id
1 'polypeptide(L)' 'MIRLSEIPTTPPPDLDKKTAREETKRRAKRIGELQRMLYAQRKFSLLVVFQGMDASGKDGAVRNVFRYCTH' A
#
# COMPACT_ATOMS: atom_id res chain seq x y z
N MET A 1 20.87 -5.47 -14.22
CA MET A 1 20.74 -6.41 -13.08
C MET A 1 20.43 -5.59 -11.83
N ILE A 2 19.42 -5.94 -11.04
CA ILE A 2 19.08 -5.19 -9.81
C ILE A 2 19.94 -5.74 -8.67
N ARG A 3 20.61 -4.86 -7.91
CA ARG A 3 21.41 -5.23 -6.74
C ARG A 3 20.69 -4.78 -5.46
N LEU A 4 20.19 -5.75 -4.70
CA LEU A 4 19.42 -5.47 -3.47
C LEU A 4 20.28 -4.79 -2.39
N SER A 5 21.59 -5.02 -2.37
CA SER A 5 22.52 -4.41 -1.42
C SER A 5 22.67 -2.90 -1.57
N GLU A 6 22.28 -2.33 -2.71
CA GLU A 6 22.34 -0.89 -2.98
C GLU A 6 21.03 -0.17 -2.63
N ILE A 7 19.98 -0.89 -2.22
CA ILE A 7 18.66 -0.33 -1.91
C ILE A 7 18.52 -0.19 -0.39
N PRO A 8 18.33 1.04 0.16
CA PRO A 8 18.15 1.24 1.59
C PRO A 8 16.94 0.51 2.15
N THR A 9 17.08 -0.09 3.34
CA THR A 9 15.98 -0.77 4.07
C THR A 9 15.30 0.15 5.10
N THR A 10 15.83 1.35 5.29
CA THR A 10 15.31 2.39 6.19
C THR A 10 14.46 3.41 5.43
N PRO A 11 13.53 4.10 6.11
CA PRO A 11 12.79 5.19 5.50
C PRO A 11 13.73 6.34 5.05
N PRO A 12 13.28 7.19 4.10
CA PRO A 12 13.99 8.43 3.76
C PRO A 12 14.23 9.31 5.00
N PRO A 13 15.35 10.04 5.07
CA PRO A 13 15.75 10.79 6.25
C PRO A 13 14.82 11.97 6.58
N ASP A 14 14.08 12.47 5.59
CA ASP A 14 13.14 13.58 5.67
C ASP A 14 11.69 13.14 5.98
N LEU A 15 11.45 11.84 6.16
CA LEU A 15 10.11 11.31 6.39
C LEU A 15 9.68 11.48 7.85
N ASP A 16 8.80 12.45 8.10
CA ASP A 16 8.09 12.52 9.38
C ASP A 16 7.03 11.41 9.52
N LYS A 17 7.08 10.70 10.66
CA LYS A 17 6.21 9.55 10.92
C LYS A 17 4.74 9.93 11.06
N LYS A 18 4.44 11.10 11.63
CA LYS A 18 3.05 11.55 11.84
C LYS A 18 2.43 11.94 10.50
N THR A 19 3.13 12.78 9.72
CA THR A 19 2.72 13.16 8.37
C THR A 19 2.55 11.94 7.46
N ALA A 20 3.49 10.99 7.49
CA ALA A 20 3.40 9.76 6.70
C ALA A 20 2.15 8.94 7.04
N ARG A 21 1.76 8.86 8.32
CA ARG A 21 0.55 8.15 8.76
C ARG A 21 -0.73 8.85 8.30
N GLU A 22 -0.77 10.17 8.39
CA GLU A 22 -1.92 10.97 7.92
C GLU A 22 -2.12 10.82 6.40
N GLU A 23 -1.02 10.92 5.65
CA GLU A 23 -1.00 10.72 4.20
C GLU A 23 -1.40 9.29 3.81
N THR A 24 -0.90 8.29 4.52
CA THR A 24 -1.29 6.89 4.31
C THR A 24 -2.79 6.70 4.53
N LYS A 25 -3.37 7.28 5.58
CA LYS A 25 -4.82 7.22 5.85
C LYS A 25 -5.62 7.89 4.74
N ARG A 26 -5.19 9.07 4.28
CA ARG A 26 -5.83 9.80 3.17
C ARG A 26 -5.83 8.96 1.89
N ARG A 27 -4.69 8.39 1.53
CA ARG A 27 -4.54 7.55 0.34
C ARG A 27 -5.31 6.25 0.45
N ALA A 28 -5.31 5.59 1.61
CA ALA A 28 -6.09 4.37 1.83
C ALA A 28 -7.59 4.60 1.62
N LYS A 29 -8.14 5.74 2.09
CA LYS A 29 -9.55 6.11 1.82
C LYS A 29 -9.81 6.28 0.32
N ARG A 30 -8.91 6.98 -0.37
CA ARG A 30 -9.00 7.18 -1.82
C ARG A 30 -8.95 5.86 -2.60
N ILE A 31 -8.10 4.92 -2.18
CA ILE A 31 -8.04 3.57 -2.76
C ILE A 31 -9.40 2.87 -2.61
N GLY A 32 -10.07 2.99 -1.46
CA GLY A 32 -11.43 2.45 -1.27
C GLY A 32 -12.48 3.08 -2.20
N GLU A 33 -12.43 4.39 -2.42
CA GLU A 33 -13.30 5.06 -3.41
C GLU A 33 -13.07 4.54 -4.84
N LEU A 34 -11.79 4.46 -5.24
CA LEU A 34 -11.41 3.97 -6.57
C LEU A 34 -11.80 2.50 -6.77
N GLN A 35 -11.62 1.66 -5.75
CA GLN A 35 -12.01 0.26 -5.80
C GLN A 35 -13.52 0.10 -5.98
N ARG A 36 -14.35 0.91 -5.30
CA ARG A 36 -15.81 0.90 -5.50
C ARG A 36 -16.19 1.26 -6.94
N MET A 37 -15.53 2.25 -7.54
CA MET A 37 -15.76 2.61 -8.94
C MET A 37 -15.31 1.50 -9.89
N LEU A 38 -14.14 0.89 -9.64
CA LEU A 38 -13.63 -0.25 -10.41
C LEU A 38 -14.63 -1.41 -10.40
N TYR A 39 -15.18 -1.74 -9.22
CA TYR A 39 -16.17 -2.78 -9.05
C TYR A 39 -17.48 -2.46 -9.79
N ALA A 40 -17.99 -1.23 -9.66
CA ALA A 40 -19.21 -0.79 -10.32
C ALA A 40 -19.09 -0.80 -11.86
N GLN A 41 -17.92 -0.48 -12.40
CA GLN A 41 -17.69 -0.40 -13.84
C GLN A 41 -17.66 -1.77 -14.53
N ARG A 42 -17.28 -2.84 -13.82
CA ARG A 42 -17.18 -4.23 -14.36
C ARG A 42 -16.36 -4.38 -15.64
N LYS A 43 -15.41 -3.48 -15.88
CA LYS A 43 -14.62 -3.42 -17.13
C LYS A 43 -13.16 -3.84 -16.94
N PHE A 44 -12.61 -3.58 -15.76
CA PHE A 44 -11.19 -3.79 -15.47
C PHE A 44 -11.03 -4.60 -14.19
N SER A 45 -9.91 -5.31 -14.07
CA SER A 45 -9.49 -6.04 -12.87
C SER A 45 -8.14 -5.53 -12.37
N LEU A 46 -7.86 -5.71 -11.08
CA LEU A 46 -6.61 -5.32 -10.45
C LEU A 46 -6.07 -6.48 -9.61
N LEU A 47 -4.84 -6.90 -9.88
CA LEU A 47 -4.08 -7.85 -9.06
C LEU A 47 -2.91 -7.12 -8.39
N VAL A 48 -2.83 -7.19 -7.07
CA VAL A 48 -1.72 -6.63 -6.29
C VAL A 48 -0.96 -7.77 -5.63
N VAL A 49 0.33 -7.88 -5.92
CA VAL A 49 1.19 -8.96 -5.40
C VAL A 49 2.12 -8.40 -4.33
N PHE A 50 2.03 -8.94 -3.12
CA PHE A 50 2.93 -8.64 -2.01
C PHE A 50 3.95 -9.76 -1.83
N GLN A 51 5.24 -9.45 -1.99
CA GLN A 51 6.35 -10.40 -1.84
C GLN A 51 7.41 -9.85 -0.89
N GLY A 52 8.06 -10.75 -0.15
CA GLY A 52 8.98 -10.40 0.94
C GLY A 52 9.18 -11.56 1.90
N MET A 53 10.27 -11.51 2.66
CA MET A 53 10.63 -12.53 3.65
C MET A 53 9.63 -12.59 4.82
N ASP A 54 9.77 -13.59 5.68
CA ASP A 54 9.01 -13.65 6.93
C ASP A 54 9.23 -12.37 7.75
N ALA A 55 8.15 -11.91 8.42
CA ALA A 55 8.12 -10.64 9.15
C ALA A 55 8.44 -9.36 8.33
N SER A 56 8.48 -9.41 7.00
CA SER A 56 8.68 -8.23 6.12
C SER A 56 7.54 -7.20 6.16
N GLY A 57 6.43 -7.50 6.85
CA GLY A 57 5.32 -6.56 7.03
C GLY A 57 4.22 -6.62 5.97
N LYS A 58 4.23 -7.63 5.07
CA LYS A 58 3.21 -7.83 4.01
C LYS A 58 1.78 -7.76 4.54
N ASP A 59 1.46 -8.52 5.59
CA ASP A 59 0.10 -8.56 6.16
C ASP A 59 -0.31 -7.21 6.74
N GLY A 60 0.65 -6.52 7.37
CA GLY A 60 0.45 -5.17 7.87
C GLY A 60 0.17 -4.17 6.75
N ALA A 61 0.88 -4.27 5.63
CA ALA A 61 0.66 -3.42 4.46
C ALA A 61 -0.73 -3.66 3.85
N VAL A 62 -1.12 -4.92 3.64
CA VAL A 62 -2.46 -5.30 3.14
C VAL A 62 -3.54 -4.70 4.05
N ARG A 63 -3.47 -4.97 5.35
CA ARG A 63 -4.46 -4.49 6.32
C ARG A 63 -4.52 -2.97 6.36
N ASN A 64 -3.39 -2.26 6.31
CA ASN A 64 -3.39 -0.80 6.47
C ASN A 64 -3.81 -0.06 5.20
N VAL A 65 -3.40 -0.53 4.02
CA VAL A 65 -3.66 0.12 2.73
C VAL A 65 -5.07 -0.17 2.24
N PHE A 66 -5.55 -1.42 2.37
CA PHE A 66 -6.84 -1.85 1.83
C PHE A 66 -7.98 -1.86 2.87
N ARG A 67 -7.79 -1.32 4.07
CA ARG A 67 -8.81 -1.31 5.14
C ARG A 67 -10.17 -0.72 4.73
N TYR A 68 -10.20 0.16 3.73
CA TYR A 68 -11.41 0.85 3.25
C TYR A 68 -11.98 0.23 1.96
N CYS A 69 -11.45 -0.91 1.52
CA CYS A 69 -11.96 -1.68 0.38
C CYS A 69 -12.98 -2.75 0.79
N THR A 70 -13.59 -2.59 1.97
CA THR A 70 -14.62 -3.49 2.47
C THR A 70 -15.97 -3.14 1.85
N HIS A 71 -16.66 -4.15 1.32
CA HIS A 71 -18.09 -4.11 1.07
C HIS A 71 -18.81 -4.65 2.29
#